data_AF-A0A7Y1TUV1-F1
#
_entry.id   AF-A0A7Y1TUV1-F1
#
_cell.length_a   1.000
_cell.length_b   1.000
_cell.length_c   1.000
_cell.angle_alpha   90.00
_cell.angle_beta   90.00
_cell.angle_gamma   90.00
#
_symmetry.space_group_name_H-M   'P 1'
#
loop_
_entity.id
_entity.type
_entity.pdbx_description
1 polymer ?
#
loop_
_entity_poly.entity_id
_entity_poly.type
_entity_poly.pdbx_seq_one_letter_code
_entity_poly.pdbx_strand_id
1 'polypeptide(L)'
;MSDATCVYCGTARQRSVTTCPQCTKPWIDATMTAMTREEPAPPRPPVATQVMESPPHAWGGDAEIDALTEEFLAQPHPDELSKRRVVPVVIGLGAVLVVLGILGFVLRDPAEPAAIDATTTTAATTTTAAATTTTTVATTTEATTTTTADTTTTSPTTTLALPSLPIDDLRLGVEAIGDIEFGLAGPDAVVALTELLGAPDSVTEVTGENGLCADDTGTAATWGSLVVVFAVDPELEGDGFDAQALAGYRLTDGSGHPAEALESVSGLRLSDTLTTMEIIYNRFTVEYPDD
;
A
#
# COMPACT_ATOMS: atom_id res chain seq x y z
N MET A 1 27.36 -16.63 29.93
CA MET A 1 27.86 -16.53 28.54
C MET A 1 26.83 -17.23 27.69
N SER A 2 25.98 -16.48 27.00
CA SER A 2 24.96 -17.06 26.14
C SER A 2 25.64 -17.49 24.84
N ASP A 3 25.54 -18.77 24.48
CA ASP A 3 26.09 -19.26 23.22
C ASP A 3 25.29 -18.64 22.07
N ALA A 4 25.98 -17.91 21.19
CA ALA A 4 25.35 -17.34 20.00
C ALA A 4 24.92 -18.48 19.06
N THR A 5 23.68 -18.45 18.60
CA THR A 5 23.13 -19.42 17.62
C THR A 5 23.07 -18.82 16.23
N CYS A 6 23.19 -19.68 15.21
CA CYS A 6 23.15 -19.25 13.81
C CYS A 6 21.73 -18.79 13.49
N VAL A 7 21.57 -17.54 13.03
CA VAL A 7 20.24 -17.01 12.66
C VAL A 7 19.58 -17.85 11.55
N TYR A 8 20.39 -18.44 10.66
CA TYR A 8 19.88 -19.19 9.51
C TYR A 8 19.45 -20.62 9.83
N CYS A 9 20.08 -21.30 10.80
CA CYS A 9 19.82 -22.73 11.04
C CYS A 9 19.79 -23.14 12.51
N GLY A 10 19.89 -22.19 13.45
CA GLY A 10 19.84 -22.46 14.89
C GLY A 10 21.04 -23.21 15.47
N THR A 11 22.06 -23.53 14.66
CA THR A 11 23.26 -24.24 15.15
C THR A 11 24.07 -23.35 16.11
N ALA A 12 24.51 -23.90 17.24
CA ALA A 12 25.33 -23.19 18.21
C ALA A 12 26.72 -22.83 17.63
N ARG A 13 27.18 -21.60 17.88
CA ARG A 13 28.45 -21.06 17.35
C ARG A 13 29.65 -21.66 18.06
N GLN A 14 30.55 -22.26 17.29
CA GLN A 14 31.90 -22.54 17.74
C GLN A 14 32.76 -21.27 17.61
N ARG A 15 33.48 -20.90 18.67
CA ARG A 15 34.18 -19.59 18.79
C ARG A 15 35.27 -19.32 17.74
N SER A 16 35.64 -20.30 16.92
CA SER A 16 36.78 -20.23 15.99
C SER A 16 36.39 -20.24 14.50
N VAL A 17 35.10 -20.27 14.16
CA VAL A 17 34.67 -20.42 12.76
C VAL A 17 33.92 -19.16 12.32
N THR A 18 34.30 -18.59 11.17
CA THR A 18 33.67 -17.39 10.59
C THR A 18 32.39 -17.70 9.81
N THR A 19 32.18 -18.97 9.46
CA THR A 19 30.98 -19.49 8.79
C THR A 19 30.37 -20.64 9.56
N CYS A 20 29.06 -20.83 9.43
CA CYS A 20 28.35 -21.93 10.06
C CYS A 20 28.68 -23.25 9.35
N PRO A 21 29.09 -24.32 10.05
CA PRO A 21 29.45 -25.59 9.40
C PRO A 21 28.25 -26.33 8.81
N GLN A 22 27.02 -25.99 9.21
CA GLN A 22 25.80 -26.63 8.71
C GLN A 22 25.27 -25.98 7.43
N CYS A 23 25.27 -24.64 7.36
CA CYS A 23 24.68 -23.92 6.22
C CYS A 23 25.67 -23.07 5.42
N THR A 24 26.96 -23.05 5.79
CA THR A 24 28.04 -22.25 5.16
C THR A 24 27.84 -20.73 5.13
N LYS A 25 26.76 -20.19 5.69
CA LYS A 25 26.52 -18.74 5.83
C LYS A 25 27.43 -18.12 6.90
N PRO A 26 27.83 -16.84 6.75
CA PRO A 26 28.61 -16.14 7.78
C PRO A 26 27.78 -15.97 9.06
N TRP A 27 28.45 -15.98 10.21
CA TRP A 27 27.80 -15.64 11.48
C TRP A 27 27.49 -14.14 11.49
N ILE A 28 26.22 -13.77 11.36
CA ILE A 28 25.77 -12.39 11.60
C ILE A 28 25.72 -12.21 13.11
N ASP A 29 26.75 -11.59 13.67
CA ASP A 29 26.69 -11.10 15.04
C ASP A 29 25.64 -9.98 15.09
N ALA A 30 24.58 -10.18 15.87
CA ALA A 30 23.54 -9.18 16.11
C ALA A 30 24.09 -7.88 16.75
N THR A 31 25.36 -7.86 17.13
CA THR A 31 26.12 -6.66 17.47
C THR A 31 26.77 -6.05 16.22
N MET A 32 25.98 -5.59 15.26
CA MET A 32 26.36 -4.42 14.46
C MET A 32 26.07 -3.15 15.29
N THR A 33 26.66 -3.08 16.48
CA THR A 33 26.78 -1.86 17.25
C THR A 33 28.26 -1.51 17.22
N ALA A 34 28.60 -0.33 16.71
CA ALA A 34 29.95 0.23 16.56
C ALA A 34 30.69 -0.11 15.24
N MET A 35 30.11 0.28 14.10
CA MET A 35 30.90 1.01 13.09
C MET A 35 30.46 2.48 13.02
N THR A 36 30.34 3.13 14.18
CA THR A 36 30.67 4.55 14.32
C THR A 36 32.19 4.66 14.31
N ARG A 37 32.81 4.46 13.14
CA ARG A 37 34.10 5.07 12.87
C ARG A 37 33.75 6.49 12.46
N GLU A 38 33.83 7.39 13.44
CA GLU A 38 33.81 8.84 13.23
C GLU A 38 34.94 9.17 12.25
N GLU A 39 34.62 9.25 10.97
CA GLU A 39 35.45 9.93 10.01
C GLU A 39 35.48 11.40 10.43
N PRO A 40 36.65 11.99 10.75
CA PRO A 40 36.71 13.37 11.18
C PRO A 40 36.10 14.24 10.09
N ALA A 41 35.02 14.93 10.43
CA ALA A 41 34.30 15.79 9.51
C ALA A 41 35.32 16.73 8.81
N PRO A 42 35.28 16.84 7.47
CA PRO A 42 36.11 17.81 6.77
C PRO A 42 35.88 19.20 7.39
N PRO A 43 36.93 20.03 7.50
CA PRO A 43 36.82 21.35 8.09
C PRO A 43 35.67 22.10 7.42
N ARG A 44 34.68 22.51 8.22
CA ARG A 44 33.56 23.32 7.73
C ARG A 44 34.16 24.52 7.00
N PRO A 45 33.81 24.76 5.73
CA PRO A 45 34.15 26.04 5.10
C PRO A 45 33.60 27.17 6.00
N PRO A 46 34.30 28.31 6.09
CA PRO A 46 33.84 29.43 6.88
C PRO A 46 32.40 29.76 6.45
N VAL A 47 31.50 29.80 7.44
CA VAL A 47 30.13 30.23 7.25
C VAL A 47 30.19 31.65 6.70
N ALA A 48 30.02 31.78 5.38
CA ALA A 48 29.75 33.07 4.78
C ALA A 48 28.38 33.47 5.28
N THR A 49 28.35 34.47 6.18
CA THR A 49 27.14 35.20 6.54
C THR A 49 26.63 35.87 5.28
N GLN A 50 25.88 35.14 4.46
CA GLN A 50 25.09 35.75 3.41
C GLN A 50 23.89 36.37 4.09
N VAL A 51 23.95 37.70 4.21
CA VAL A 51 22.78 38.53 4.45
C VAL A 51 21.86 38.28 3.27
N MET A 52 20.86 37.42 3.45
CA MET A 52 19.73 37.35 2.54
C MET A 52 19.00 38.68 2.65
N GLU A 53 19.29 39.60 1.74
CA GLU A 53 18.41 40.73 1.48
C GLU A 53 17.04 40.15 1.10
N SER A 54 16.04 40.45 1.93
CA SER A 54 14.67 40.10 1.64
C SER A 54 14.28 40.72 0.30
N PRO A 55 13.68 39.93 -0.62
CA PRO A 55 13.20 40.49 -1.88
C PRO A 55 12.23 41.64 -1.60
N PRO A 56 12.31 42.76 -2.34
CA PRO A 56 11.40 43.87 -2.14
C PRO A 56 9.97 43.40 -2.36
N HIS A 57 9.17 43.46 -1.30
CA HIS A 57 7.72 43.33 -1.35
C HIS A 57 7.14 44.48 -2.18
N ALA A 58 7.02 44.27 -3.48
CA ALA A 58 6.20 45.09 -4.36
C ALA A 58 4.76 44.57 -4.32
N TRP A 59 4.08 44.76 -3.19
CA TRP A 59 2.62 44.78 -3.15
C TRP A 59 2.20 46.21 -3.43
N GLY A 60 2.07 46.53 -4.71
CA GLY A 60 1.37 47.72 -5.16
C GLY A 60 0.13 47.28 -5.91
N GLY A 61 -1.07 47.65 -5.44
CA GLY A 61 -2.25 47.66 -6.29
C GLY A 61 -3.56 47.27 -5.64
N ASP A 62 -3.95 47.92 -4.55
CA ASP A 62 -5.23 47.76 -3.85
C ASP A 62 -6.42 48.38 -4.63
N ALA A 63 -6.34 48.53 -5.95
CA ALA A 63 -7.28 49.33 -6.73
C ALA A 63 -7.98 48.60 -7.90
N GLU A 64 -7.72 47.31 -8.12
CA GLU A 64 -8.24 46.58 -9.29
C GLU A 64 -9.03 45.29 -8.95
N ILE A 65 -9.47 45.12 -7.70
CA ILE A 65 -10.34 43.99 -7.31
C ILE A 65 -11.81 44.42 -7.11
N ASP A 66 -12.08 45.71 -6.87
CA ASP A 66 -13.46 46.21 -6.74
C ASP A 66 -14.23 46.30 -8.07
N ALA A 67 -13.54 46.28 -9.23
CA ALA A 67 -14.22 46.35 -10.53
C ALA A 67 -14.70 44.98 -11.06
N LEU A 68 -14.14 43.86 -10.58
CA LEU A 68 -14.52 42.52 -11.05
C LEU A 68 -15.62 41.87 -10.19
N THR A 69 -15.94 42.45 -9.04
CA THR A 69 -16.93 41.87 -8.11
C THR A 69 -18.36 42.32 -8.41
N GLU A 70 -18.57 43.47 -9.07
CA GLU A 70 -19.92 43.93 -9.44
C GLU A 70 -20.46 43.32 -10.74
N GLU A 71 -19.62 42.77 -11.62
CA GLU A 71 -20.09 42.12 -12.86
C GLU A 71 -20.58 40.68 -12.64
N PHE A 72 -20.17 40.04 -11.54
CA PHE A 72 -20.58 38.67 -11.21
C PHE A 72 -21.89 38.57 -10.42
N LEU A 73 -22.33 39.65 -9.77
CA LEU A 73 -23.59 39.70 -9.01
C LEU A 73 -24.81 40.09 -9.86
N ALA A 74 -24.63 40.31 -11.16
CA ALA A 74 -25.72 40.59 -12.11
C ALA A 74 -26.14 39.35 -12.93
N GLN A 75 -26.00 38.14 -12.40
CA GLN A 75 -26.61 36.96 -13.03
C GLN A 75 -28.14 36.98 -12.84
N PRO A 76 -28.93 36.96 -13.93
CA PRO A 76 -30.38 36.94 -13.83
C PRO A 76 -30.89 35.60 -13.26
N HIS A 77 -31.77 35.68 -12.26
CA HIS A 77 -32.51 34.56 -11.68
C HIS A 77 -33.08 33.62 -12.77
N PRO A 78 -32.89 32.30 -12.68
CA PRO A 78 -33.32 31.34 -13.70
C PRO A 78 -34.81 30.92 -13.64
N ASP A 79 -35.70 31.78 -13.13
CA ASP A 79 -37.10 31.38 -12.87
C ASP A 79 -38.09 31.78 -13.98
N GLU A 80 -37.66 32.42 -15.07
CA GLU A 80 -38.58 33.05 -16.05
C GLU A 80 -38.26 32.72 -17.52
N LEU A 81 -37.81 31.50 -17.86
CA LEU A 81 -37.72 31.08 -19.28
C LEU A 81 -38.28 29.68 -19.54
N SER A 82 -39.51 29.45 -19.08
CA SER A 82 -40.41 28.54 -19.79
C SER A 82 -40.79 29.18 -21.13
N LYS A 83 -40.44 28.50 -22.22
CA LYS A 83 -41.09 28.60 -23.55
C LYS A 83 -40.53 29.66 -24.52
N ARG A 84 -39.29 29.49 -24.98
CA ARG A 84 -38.89 29.97 -26.32
C ARG A 84 -38.01 28.97 -27.06
N ARG A 85 -38.57 28.41 -28.15
CA ARG A 85 -37.88 27.62 -29.18
C ARG A 85 -36.76 28.46 -29.83
N VAL A 86 -35.51 28.02 -29.73
CA VAL A 86 -34.38 28.37 -30.64
C VAL A 86 -33.41 27.17 -30.63
N VAL A 87 -33.52 26.21 -31.56
CA VAL A 87 -32.78 26.07 -32.86
C VAL A 87 -31.28 25.70 -32.68
N PRO A 88 -30.75 24.71 -33.43
CA PRO A 88 -29.54 23.95 -33.10
C PRO A 88 -28.28 24.56 -33.75
N VAL A 89 -27.34 25.05 -32.93
CA VAL A 89 -26.04 25.55 -33.41
C VAL A 89 -24.84 24.92 -32.67
N VAL A 90 -25.07 24.21 -31.55
CA VAL A 90 -23.98 23.69 -30.70
C VAL A 90 -23.33 22.39 -31.25
N ILE A 91 -23.95 21.71 -32.22
CA ILE A 91 -23.44 20.43 -32.75
C ILE A 91 -22.23 20.62 -33.69
N GLY A 92 -21.98 21.82 -34.22
CA GLY A 92 -20.89 22.05 -35.18
C GLY A 92 -19.49 22.12 -34.56
N LEU A 93 -19.36 22.57 -33.30
CA LEU A 93 -18.05 22.82 -32.70
C LEU A 93 -17.40 21.55 -32.10
N GLY A 94 -18.22 20.63 -31.57
CA GLY A 94 -17.73 19.38 -30.98
C GLY A 94 -17.08 18.43 -32.00
N ALA A 95 -17.63 18.37 -33.22
CA ALA A 95 -17.12 17.46 -34.25
C ALA A 95 -15.71 17.84 -34.74
N VAL A 96 -15.33 19.12 -34.72
CA VAL A 96 -14.01 19.58 -35.18
C VAL A 96 -12.91 19.20 -34.18
N LEU A 97 -13.20 19.21 -32.88
CA LEU A 97 -12.22 18.83 -31.84
C LEU A 97 -11.94 17.32 -31.82
N VAL A 98 -12.94 16.49 -32.08
CA VAL A 98 -12.77 15.02 -32.16
C VAL A 98 -11.86 14.62 -33.34
N VAL A 99 -12.02 15.28 -34.50
CA VAL A 99 -11.18 14.99 -35.68
C VAL A 99 -9.73 15.41 -35.47
N LEU A 100 -9.47 16.53 -34.77
CA LEU A 100 -8.11 16.97 -34.42
C LEU A 100 -7.42 16.05 -33.40
N GLY A 101 -8.17 15.49 -32.45
CA GLY A 101 -7.63 14.53 -31.47
C GLY A 101 -7.18 13.21 -32.10
N ILE A 102 -7.96 12.67 -33.05
CA ILE A 102 -7.63 11.41 -33.73
C ILE A 102 -6.38 11.57 -34.61
N LEU A 103 -6.18 12.74 -35.24
CA LEU A 103 -5.01 12.98 -36.09
C LEU A 103 -3.71 13.10 -35.29
N GLY A 104 -3.77 13.59 -34.05
CA GLY A 104 -2.62 13.65 -33.15
C GLY A 104 -2.16 12.27 -32.63
N PHE A 105 -3.09 11.32 -32.48
CA PHE A 105 -2.79 9.98 -31.98
C PHE A 105 -2.11 9.09 -33.03
N VAL A 106 -2.42 9.26 -34.32
CA VAL A 106 -1.87 8.42 -35.40
C VAL A 106 -0.43 8.79 -35.79
N LEU A 107 0.04 10.00 -35.44
CA LEU A 107 1.41 10.46 -35.75
C LEU A 107 2.43 10.19 -34.63
N ARG A 108 2.06 9.47 -33.57
CA ARG A 108 2.99 9.11 -32.50
C ARG A 108 3.68 7.79 -32.86
N ASP A 109 4.87 7.91 -33.43
CA ASP A 109 5.76 6.79 -33.77
C ASP A 109 5.96 5.84 -32.57
N PRO A 110 5.78 4.52 -32.75
CA PRO A 110 6.13 3.54 -31.72
C PRO A 110 7.67 3.45 -31.63
N ALA A 111 8.22 3.94 -30.52
CA ALA A 111 9.63 3.75 -30.20
C ALA A 111 9.91 2.24 -30.03
N GLU A 112 10.84 1.72 -30.83
CA GLU A 112 11.33 0.34 -30.75
C GLU A 112 11.86 0.04 -29.34
N PRO A 113 11.40 -1.03 -28.67
CA PRO A 113 12.01 -1.47 -27.43
C PRO A 113 13.37 -2.12 -27.73
N ALA A 114 14.42 -1.58 -27.11
CA ALA A 114 15.77 -2.14 -27.14
C ALA A 114 15.77 -3.55 -26.55
N ALA A 115 16.35 -4.50 -27.29
CA ALA A 115 16.55 -5.88 -26.87
C ALA A 115 17.52 -5.92 -25.67
N ILE A 116 17.06 -6.48 -24.55
CA ILE A 116 17.89 -6.75 -23.36
C ILE A 116 18.25 -8.24 -23.41
N ASP A 117 19.54 -8.53 -23.55
CA ASP A 117 20.10 -9.88 -23.52
C ASP A 117 19.91 -10.50 -22.11
N ALA A 118 19.04 -11.50 -22.01
CA ALA A 118 18.81 -12.25 -20.78
C ALA A 118 19.92 -13.31 -20.58
N THR A 119 20.78 -13.08 -19.59
CA THR A 119 21.81 -14.06 -19.18
C THR A 119 21.17 -15.10 -18.27
N THR A 120 20.99 -16.33 -18.78
CA THR A 120 20.42 -17.45 -18.00
C THR A 120 21.51 -18.07 -17.14
N THR A 121 21.39 -17.96 -15.81
CA THR A 121 22.27 -18.65 -14.85
C THR A 121 21.55 -19.88 -14.31
N THR A 122 21.98 -21.06 -14.75
CA THR A 122 21.47 -22.35 -14.27
C THR A 122 22.08 -22.68 -12.92
N ALA A 123 21.28 -22.68 -11.85
CA ALA A 123 21.69 -23.14 -10.53
C ALA A 123 21.46 -24.65 -10.40
N ALA A 124 22.45 -25.36 -9.85
CA ALA A 124 22.41 -26.80 -9.61
C ALA A 124 21.63 -27.12 -8.32
N THR A 125 20.60 -27.96 -8.43
CA THR A 125 19.81 -28.47 -7.32
C THR A 125 20.57 -29.59 -6.60
N THR A 126 20.70 -29.48 -5.27
CA THR A 126 21.30 -30.54 -4.43
C THR A 126 20.24 -31.06 -3.46
N THR A 127 19.72 -32.26 -3.73
CA THR A 127 18.68 -32.90 -2.91
C THR A 127 19.31 -33.59 -1.70
N THR A 128 18.97 -33.16 -0.48
CA THR A 128 19.41 -33.79 0.77
C THR A 128 18.25 -34.53 1.42
N ALA A 129 18.39 -35.85 1.59
CA ALA A 129 17.36 -36.71 2.17
C ALA A 129 17.16 -36.46 3.68
N ALA A 130 15.90 -36.39 4.11
CA ALA A 130 15.52 -36.19 5.50
C ALA A 130 15.73 -37.46 6.36
N ALA A 131 16.25 -37.29 7.58
CA ALA A 131 16.45 -38.37 8.53
C ALA A 131 15.16 -38.65 9.33
N THR A 132 14.76 -39.93 9.37
CA THR A 132 13.60 -40.43 10.12
C THR A 132 13.97 -40.62 11.60
N THR A 133 13.31 -39.91 12.51
CA THR A 133 13.42 -40.12 13.97
C THR A 133 12.26 -40.95 14.47
N THR A 134 12.58 -42.12 15.03
CA THR A 134 11.61 -43.03 15.67
C THR A 134 11.49 -42.69 17.15
N THR A 135 10.31 -42.21 17.58
CA THR A 135 10.03 -41.90 18.99
C THR A 135 9.39 -43.11 19.68
N THR A 136 10.09 -43.66 20.68
CA THR A 136 9.60 -44.74 21.53
C THR A 136 8.64 -44.17 22.59
N VAL A 137 7.38 -44.61 22.58
CA VAL A 137 6.37 -44.22 23.57
C VAL A 137 6.52 -45.09 24.83
N ALA A 138 6.64 -44.46 25.99
CA ALA A 138 6.63 -45.13 27.29
C ALA A 138 5.18 -45.34 27.77
N THR A 139 4.86 -46.58 28.14
CA THR A 139 3.55 -47.00 28.67
C THR A 139 3.45 -46.63 30.14
N THR A 140 2.49 -45.77 30.50
CA THR A 140 2.17 -45.42 31.89
C THR A 140 0.75 -45.89 32.22
N THR A 141 0.63 -46.68 33.29
CA THR A 141 -0.60 -47.29 33.80
C THR A 141 -1.54 -46.27 34.46
N GLU A 142 -2.84 -46.48 34.22
CA GLU A 142 -3.99 -45.63 34.59
C GLU A 142 -4.12 -45.25 36.07
N ALA A 143 -4.63 -44.03 36.29
CA ALA A 143 -5.54 -43.72 37.39
C ALA A 143 -6.87 -43.25 36.76
N THR A 144 -7.96 -43.95 37.09
CA THR A 144 -9.30 -43.69 36.53
C THR A 144 -9.91 -42.43 37.15
N THR A 145 -9.95 -41.35 36.40
CA THR A 145 -10.76 -40.14 36.70
C THR A 145 -11.82 -39.96 35.63
N THR A 146 -13.09 -40.01 36.05
CA THR A 146 -14.25 -39.74 35.21
C THR A 146 -14.20 -38.29 34.74
N THR A 147 -13.80 -38.08 33.49
CA THR A 147 -13.72 -36.76 32.85
C THR A 147 -14.82 -36.71 31.78
N THR A 148 -15.69 -35.71 31.88
CA THR A 148 -16.70 -35.39 30.88
C THR A 148 -15.98 -35.06 29.57
N ALA A 149 -16.24 -35.83 28.52
CA ALA A 149 -15.60 -35.66 27.22
C ALA A 149 -16.16 -34.40 26.53
N ASP A 150 -15.43 -33.29 26.61
CA ASP A 150 -15.63 -32.17 25.71
C ASP A 150 -15.21 -32.61 24.31
N THR A 151 -16.18 -32.63 23.40
CA THR A 151 -15.97 -32.96 21.99
C THR A 151 -15.23 -31.80 21.36
N THR A 152 -13.89 -31.88 21.33
CA THR A 152 -13.07 -30.91 20.62
C THR A 152 -13.17 -31.23 19.13
N THR A 153 -14.12 -30.59 18.46
CA THR A 153 -14.18 -30.57 16.99
C THR A 153 -12.98 -29.76 16.50
N THR A 154 -11.86 -30.43 16.21
CA THR A 154 -10.76 -29.84 15.44
C THR A 154 -11.26 -29.54 14.03
N SER A 155 -11.66 -28.29 13.81
CA SER A 155 -11.95 -27.78 12.47
C SER A 155 -10.67 -27.89 11.63
N PRO A 156 -10.73 -28.42 10.39
CA PRO A 156 -9.54 -28.49 9.55
C PRO A 156 -8.98 -27.09 9.35
N THR A 157 -7.77 -26.85 9.87
CA THR A 157 -7.04 -25.63 9.57
C THR A 157 -6.57 -25.75 8.14
N THR A 158 -7.35 -25.18 7.23
CA THR A 158 -6.95 -25.07 5.84
C THR A 158 -5.95 -23.93 5.80
N THR A 159 -4.66 -24.26 5.78
CA THR A 159 -3.60 -23.28 5.48
C THR A 159 -3.77 -22.91 4.00
N LEU A 160 -4.58 -21.90 3.74
CA LEU A 160 -4.68 -21.32 2.41
C LEU A 160 -3.31 -20.71 2.11
N ALA A 161 -2.62 -21.23 1.08
CA ALA A 161 -1.46 -20.55 0.55
C ALA A 161 -1.97 -19.22 -0.01
N LEU A 162 -1.81 -18.13 0.75
CA LEU A 162 -2.18 -16.82 0.25
C LEU A 162 -1.30 -16.53 -0.96
N PRO A 163 -1.88 -16.10 -2.09
CA PRO A 163 -1.09 -15.66 -3.23
C PRO A 163 -0.12 -14.58 -2.74
N SER A 164 1.15 -14.69 -3.15
CA SER A 164 2.14 -13.67 -2.83
C SER A 164 1.67 -12.36 -3.43
N LEU A 165 1.26 -11.44 -2.59
CA LEU A 165 0.79 -10.15 -3.07
C LEU A 165 2.00 -9.35 -3.61
N PRO A 166 1.97 -8.89 -4.87
CA PRO A 166 3.00 -8.01 -5.39
C PRO A 166 3.14 -6.76 -4.52
N ILE A 167 4.38 -6.33 -4.28
CA ILE A 167 4.69 -5.15 -3.47
C ILE A 167 4.11 -3.88 -4.12
N ASP A 168 4.01 -3.90 -5.45
CA ASP A 168 3.48 -2.77 -6.22
C ASP A 168 1.99 -2.52 -5.92
N ASP A 169 1.27 -3.53 -5.44
CA ASP A 169 -0.16 -3.46 -5.08
C ASP A 169 -0.38 -2.73 -3.74
N LEU A 170 0.67 -2.51 -2.94
CA LEU A 170 0.59 -1.82 -1.64
C LEU A 170 1.11 -0.37 -1.68
N ARG A 171 1.03 0.28 -2.84
CA ARG A 171 1.49 1.66 -3.02
C ARG A 171 0.37 2.68 -2.81
N LEU A 172 0.49 3.50 -1.77
CA LEU A 172 -0.37 4.67 -1.59
C LEU A 172 0.05 5.76 -2.59
N GLY A 173 -0.71 5.91 -3.67
CA GLY A 173 -0.55 6.94 -4.69
C GLY A 173 -1.55 8.08 -4.53
N VAL A 174 -1.26 9.22 -5.16
CA VAL A 174 -2.12 10.42 -5.07
C VAL A 174 -3.56 10.20 -5.56
N GLU A 175 -3.78 9.21 -6.42
CA GLU A 175 -5.05 8.91 -7.08
C GLU A 175 -5.49 7.44 -6.92
N ALA A 176 -4.71 6.62 -6.21
CA ALA A 176 -4.94 5.18 -6.13
C ALA A 176 -4.26 4.55 -4.90
N ILE A 177 -4.75 3.38 -4.49
CA ILE A 177 -4.09 2.49 -3.53
C ILE A 177 -3.71 1.22 -4.29
N GLY A 178 -2.45 1.11 -4.72
CA GLY A 178 -2.03 0.06 -5.64
C GLY A 178 -2.79 0.18 -6.95
N ASP A 179 -3.49 -0.90 -7.33
CA ASP A 179 -4.36 -0.97 -8.51
C ASP A 179 -5.79 -0.47 -8.24
N ILE A 180 -6.10 -0.04 -7.01
CA ILE A 180 -7.42 0.44 -6.62
C ILE A 180 -7.51 1.93 -6.91
N GLU A 181 -8.05 2.28 -8.07
CA GLU A 181 -8.21 3.67 -8.54
C GLU A 181 -9.38 4.40 -7.88
N PHE A 182 -9.27 5.72 -7.71
CA PHE A 182 -10.42 6.54 -7.31
C PHE A 182 -11.53 6.48 -8.36
N GLY A 183 -12.78 6.44 -7.90
CA GLY A 183 -13.95 6.19 -8.73
C GLY A 183 -14.32 4.71 -8.87
N LEU A 184 -13.48 3.77 -8.39
CA LEU A 184 -13.86 2.36 -8.37
C LEU A 184 -15.11 2.15 -7.50
N ALA A 185 -16.03 1.30 -7.97
CA ALA A 185 -17.25 0.99 -7.24
C ALA A 185 -16.93 0.47 -5.83
N GLY A 186 -17.68 0.95 -4.85
CA GLY A 186 -17.50 0.69 -3.43
C GLY A 186 -17.35 -0.80 -3.09
N PRO A 187 -18.19 -1.71 -3.61
CA PRO A 187 -18.09 -3.13 -3.31
C PRO A 187 -16.78 -3.73 -3.83
N ASP A 188 -16.38 -3.35 -5.05
CA ASP A 188 -15.15 -3.85 -5.68
C ASP A 188 -13.91 -3.35 -4.93
N ALA A 189 -13.89 -2.07 -4.57
CA ALA A 189 -12.81 -1.47 -3.78
C ALA A 189 -12.72 -2.08 -2.36
N VAL A 190 -13.85 -2.32 -1.69
CA VAL A 190 -13.86 -2.97 -0.37
C VAL A 190 -13.38 -4.41 -0.46
N VAL A 191 -13.78 -5.17 -1.49
CA VAL A 191 -13.29 -6.54 -1.70
C VAL A 191 -11.78 -6.55 -1.90
N ALA A 192 -11.27 -5.72 -2.81
CA ALA A 192 -9.84 -5.62 -3.08
C ALA A 192 -9.04 -5.23 -1.82
N LEU A 193 -9.50 -4.22 -1.06
CA LEU A 193 -8.87 -3.84 0.21
C LEU A 193 -8.97 -4.94 1.28
N THR A 194 -10.05 -5.71 1.29
CA THR A 194 -10.23 -6.81 2.26
C THR A 194 -9.30 -7.97 1.96
N GLU A 195 -9.02 -8.25 0.68
CA GLU A 195 -8.01 -9.23 0.28
C GLU A 195 -6.58 -8.79 0.68
N LEU A 196 -6.32 -7.48 0.60
CA LEU A 196 -5.03 -6.85 0.89
C LEU A 196 -4.73 -6.74 2.40
N LEU A 197 -5.69 -6.20 3.15
CA LEU A 197 -5.55 -5.74 4.54
C LEU A 197 -6.38 -6.56 5.54
N GLY A 198 -7.24 -7.46 5.06
CA GLY A 198 -8.22 -8.14 5.90
C GLY A 198 -9.49 -7.30 6.09
N ALA A 199 -10.40 -7.76 6.95
CA ALA A 199 -11.65 -7.05 7.20
C ALA A 199 -11.40 -5.65 7.85
N PRO A 200 -12.19 -4.63 7.51
CA PRO A 200 -12.08 -3.33 8.16
C PRO A 200 -12.44 -3.43 9.65
N ASP A 201 -11.77 -2.64 10.49
CA ASP A 201 -12.03 -2.53 11.92
C ASP A 201 -13.37 -1.85 12.20
N SER A 202 -13.74 -0.87 11.38
CA SER A 202 -15.02 -0.18 11.49
C SER A 202 -15.48 0.40 10.15
N VAL A 203 -16.79 0.55 10.04
CA VAL A 203 -17.46 1.19 8.91
C VAL A 203 -18.41 2.22 9.50
N THR A 204 -18.27 3.48 9.08
CA THR A 204 -19.01 4.62 9.65
C THR A 204 -19.53 5.53 8.55
N GLU A 205 -20.72 6.10 8.70
CA GLU A 205 -21.21 7.14 7.80
C GLU A 205 -20.41 8.43 7.99
N VAL A 206 -20.12 9.12 6.89
CA VAL A 206 -19.32 10.34 6.87
C VAL A 206 -19.95 11.42 6.00
N THR A 207 -19.53 12.66 6.25
CA THR A 207 -19.97 13.86 5.54
C THR A 207 -18.75 14.67 5.08
N GLY A 208 -18.94 15.90 4.60
CA GLY A 208 -17.88 16.80 4.13
C GLY A 208 -16.66 16.96 5.06
N GLU A 209 -16.81 16.79 6.38
CA GLU A 209 -15.68 16.87 7.33
C GLU A 209 -14.60 15.78 7.09
N ASN A 210 -14.92 14.73 6.33
CA ASN A 210 -14.04 13.62 6.05
C ASN A 210 -13.30 13.72 4.70
N GLY A 211 -13.37 14.88 4.03
CA GLY A 211 -12.76 15.10 2.72
C GLY A 211 -13.72 14.94 1.54
N LEU A 212 -15.01 14.75 1.81
CA LEU A 212 -16.08 14.85 0.81
C LEU A 212 -16.42 16.32 0.53
N CYS A 213 -17.15 16.61 -0.56
CA CYS A 213 -17.63 17.97 -0.78
C CYS A 213 -18.63 18.37 0.30
N ALA A 214 -18.87 19.68 0.44
CA ALA A 214 -19.97 20.15 1.27
C ALA A 214 -21.28 19.56 0.73
N ASP A 215 -22.14 19.07 1.63
CA ASP A 215 -23.41 18.40 1.36
C ASP A 215 -23.34 16.96 0.82
N ASP A 216 -22.15 16.45 0.50
CA ASP A 216 -21.98 15.04 0.14
C ASP A 216 -22.02 14.14 1.38
N THR A 217 -22.59 12.95 1.20
CA THR A 217 -22.59 11.87 2.18
C THR A 217 -21.85 10.66 1.65
N GLY A 218 -21.40 9.81 2.57
CA GLY A 218 -20.64 8.63 2.21
C GLY A 218 -20.41 7.70 3.37
N THR A 219 -19.54 6.72 3.15
CA THR A 219 -19.11 5.77 4.16
C THR A 219 -17.59 5.82 4.27
N ALA A 220 -17.05 5.70 5.47
CA ALA A 220 -15.63 5.48 5.69
C ALA A 220 -15.40 4.11 6.31
N ALA A 221 -14.52 3.32 5.70
CA ALA A 221 -14.03 2.06 6.24
C ALA A 221 -12.61 2.27 6.79
N THR A 222 -12.33 1.73 7.97
CA THR A 222 -11.07 1.95 8.69
C THR A 222 -10.30 0.64 8.85
N TRP A 223 -9.01 0.66 8.53
CA TRP A 223 -8.03 -0.42 8.78
C TRP A 223 -6.85 0.17 9.55
N GLY A 224 -6.79 -0.05 10.85
CA GLY A 224 -5.80 0.56 11.73
C GLY A 224 -5.81 2.09 11.60
N SER A 225 -4.75 2.65 11.02
CA SER A 225 -4.63 4.09 10.76
C SER A 225 -5.17 4.53 9.40
N LEU A 226 -5.41 3.61 8.45
CA LEU A 226 -5.96 3.94 7.14
C LEU A 226 -7.47 4.11 7.24
N VAL A 227 -7.95 5.27 6.80
CA VAL A 227 -9.38 5.54 6.62
C VAL A 227 -9.62 5.74 5.13
N VAL A 228 -10.39 4.85 4.54
CA VAL A 228 -10.79 4.92 3.13
C VAL A 228 -12.22 5.45 3.07
N VAL A 229 -12.43 6.47 2.23
CA VAL A 229 -13.69 7.21 2.14
C VAL A 229 -14.36 6.90 0.80
N PHE A 230 -15.63 6.53 0.87
CA PHE A 230 -16.50 6.22 -0.25
C PHE A 230 -17.59 7.28 -0.33
N ALA A 231 -17.69 7.98 -1.45
CA ALA A 231 -18.73 8.98 -1.69
C ALA A 231 -19.91 8.35 -2.41
N VAL A 232 -21.13 8.82 -2.16
CA VAL A 232 -22.28 8.44 -3.01
C VAL A 232 -22.05 8.94 -4.43
N ASP A 233 -22.12 8.02 -5.39
CA ASP A 233 -22.02 8.33 -6.81
C ASP A 233 -23.42 8.22 -7.45
N PRO A 234 -24.00 9.32 -7.96
CA PRO A 234 -25.33 9.29 -8.56
C PRO A 234 -25.39 8.49 -9.87
N GLU A 235 -24.26 8.14 -10.47
CA GLU A 235 -24.19 7.31 -11.67
C GLU A 235 -24.26 5.80 -11.36
N LEU A 236 -24.00 5.41 -10.10
CA LEU A 236 -24.08 4.02 -9.65
C LEU A 236 -25.47 3.70 -9.10
N GLU A 237 -26.05 2.59 -9.57
CA GLU A 237 -27.35 2.11 -9.10
C GLU A 237 -27.18 1.21 -7.87
N GLY A 238 -27.87 1.48 -6.75
CA GLY A 238 -27.83 0.62 -5.56
C GLY A 238 -28.18 1.34 -4.26
N ASP A 239 -27.88 0.70 -3.14
CA ASP A 239 -27.90 1.28 -1.79
C ASP A 239 -26.62 0.93 -1.01
N GLY A 240 -26.31 1.70 0.02
CA GLY A 240 -25.08 1.51 0.80
C GLY A 240 -23.82 1.63 -0.06
N PHE A 241 -22.92 0.64 0.01
CA PHE A 241 -21.69 0.63 -0.80
C PHE A 241 -21.95 0.49 -2.30
N ASP A 242 -23.07 -0.13 -2.72
CA ASP A 242 -23.36 -0.37 -4.14
C ASP A 242 -23.62 0.94 -4.91
N ALA A 243 -24.05 2.00 -4.22
CA ALA A 243 -24.22 3.34 -4.77
C ALA A 243 -23.06 4.29 -4.43
N GLN A 244 -21.91 3.76 -4.03
CA GLN A 244 -20.76 4.56 -3.63
C GLN A 244 -19.54 4.24 -4.48
N ALA A 245 -18.67 5.22 -4.67
CA ALA A 245 -17.38 5.07 -5.32
C ALA A 245 -16.25 5.47 -4.37
N LEU A 246 -15.08 4.87 -4.54
CA LEU A 246 -13.88 5.23 -3.79
C LEU A 246 -13.51 6.69 -4.07
N ALA A 247 -13.70 7.58 -3.09
CA ALA A 247 -13.44 9.00 -3.24
C ALA A 247 -12.04 9.41 -2.80
N GLY A 248 -11.45 8.66 -1.87
CA GLY A 248 -10.08 8.89 -1.42
C GLY A 248 -9.74 8.12 -0.16
N TYR A 249 -8.56 8.42 0.39
CA TYR A 249 -8.11 7.84 1.65
C TYR A 249 -7.30 8.86 2.45
N ARG A 250 -7.17 8.61 3.76
CA ARG A 250 -6.30 9.36 4.65
C ARG A 250 -5.67 8.43 5.68
N LEU A 251 -4.47 8.79 6.10
CA LEU A 251 -3.83 8.17 7.26
C LEU A 251 -4.15 9.02 8.49
N THR A 252 -4.78 8.43 9.50
CA THR A 252 -5.04 9.09 10.77
C THR A 252 -3.78 9.06 11.63
N ASP A 253 -3.26 10.25 11.86
CA ASP A 253 -2.00 10.58 12.51
C ASP A 253 -2.16 10.65 14.03
N GLY A 254 -2.54 9.52 14.64
CA GLY A 254 -2.65 9.43 16.10
C GLY A 254 -1.30 9.37 16.84
N SER A 255 -0.20 9.00 16.18
CA SER A 255 1.05 8.61 16.86
C SER A 255 2.33 9.27 16.32
N GLY A 256 2.24 10.18 15.35
CA GLY A 256 3.42 10.78 14.71
C GLY A 256 4.19 9.85 13.78
N HIS A 257 3.87 8.54 13.75
CA HIS A 257 4.39 7.53 12.80
C HIS A 257 3.19 6.74 12.23
N PRO A 258 2.40 7.34 11.32
CA PRO A 258 1.10 6.80 10.90
C PRO A 258 1.17 5.47 10.14
N ALA A 259 2.35 5.06 9.66
CA ALA A 259 2.53 3.87 8.81
C ALA A 259 2.71 2.56 9.60
N GLU A 260 3.00 2.60 10.91
CA GLU A 260 3.36 1.38 11.66
C GLU A 260 2.16 0.50 12.02
N ALA A 261 0.94 1.04 11.95
CA ALA A 261 -0.29 0.34 12.33
C ALA A 261 -0.94 -0.45 11.19
N LEU A 262 -0.51 -0.22 9.95
CA LEU A 262 -1.02 -0.95 8.79
C LEU A 262 -0.19 -2.20 8.60
N GLU A 263 -0.82 -3.35 8.86
CA GLU A 263 -0.24 -4.68 8.66
C GLU A 263 -1.13 -5.43 7.67
N SER A 264 -0.57 -5.83 6.53
CA SER A 264 -1.28 -6.69 5.57
C SER A 264 -1.55 -8.06 6.19
N VAL A 265 -2.43 -8.84 5.56
CA VAL A 265 -2.70 -10.24 5.97
C VAL A 265 -1.45 -11.13 5.95
N SER A 266 -0.41 -10.73 5.21
CA SER A 266 0.89 -11.42 5.15
C SER A 266 1.86 -11.02 6.27
N GLY A 267 1.49 -10.06 7.12
CA GLY A 267 2.31 -9.52 8.19
C GLY A 267 3.25 -8.38 7.77
N LEU A 268 3.19 -7.94 6.51
CA LEU A 268 3.96 -6.78 6.03
C LEU A 268 3.37 -5.48 6.52
N ARG A 269 4.23 -4.58 7.03
CA ARG A 269 3.84 -3.24 7.47
C ARG A 269 4.24 -2.16 6.47
N LEU A 270 3.47 -1.06 6.43
CA LEU A 270 3.68 0.07 5.51
C LEU A 270 5.01 0.83 5.74
N SER A 271 5.76 0.49 6.80
CA SER A 271 7.09 1.02 7.12
C SER A 271 8.19 -0.05 7.15
N ASP A 272 7.89 -1.28 6.72
CA ASP A 272 8.87 -2.35 6.73
C ASP A 272 10.00 -2.06 5.73
N THR A 273 11.22 -2.25 6.19
CA THR A 273 12.40 -2.09 5.34
C THR A 273 12.50 -3.26 4.36
N LEU A 274 13.22 -3.07 3.24
CA LEU A 274 13.57 -4.16 2.31
C LEU A 274 14.17 -5.39 3.03
N THR A 275 14.91 -5.18 4.12
CA THR A 275 15.46 -6.26 4.95
C THR A 275 14.36 -7.08 5.63
N THR A 276 13.32 -6.44 6.15
CA THR A 276 12.17 -7.12 6.76
C THR A 276 11.41 -7.94 5.71
N MET A 277 11.21 -7.36 4.52
CA MET A 277 10.61 -8.08 3.40
C MET A 277 11.43 -9.30 3.00
N GLU A 278 12.74 -9.16 2.87
CA GLU A 278 13.63 -10.26 2.51
C GLU A 278 13.55 -11.41 3.55
N ILE A 279 13.37 -11.09 4.84
CA ILE A 279 13.17 -12.10 5.89
C ILE A 279 11.82 -12.80 5.76
N ILE A 280 10.74 -12.06 5.50
CA ILE A 280 9.38 -12.61 5.37
C ILE A 280 9.32 -13.51 4.13
N TYR A 281 9.76 -13.02 2.97
CA TYR A 281 9.67 -13.75 1.70
C TYR A 281 10.65 -14.93 1.62
N ASN A 282 11.87 -14.84 2.18
CA ASN A 282 12.77 -16.01 2.20
C ASN A 282 12.27 -17.15 3.09
N ARG A 283 11.25 -16.93 3.92
CA ARG A 283 10.65 -17.97 4.75
C ARG A 283 9.61 -18.81 4.00
N PHE A 284 9.11 -18.33 2.86
CA PHE A 284 8.18 -19.06 2.01
C PHE A 284 8.97 -19.87 0.97
N THR A 285 9.21 -21.15 1.26
CA THR A 285 9.71 -22.09 0.26
C THR A 285 8.56 -22.50 -0.65
N VAL A 286 8.60 -22.11 -1.92
CA VAL A 286 7.68 -22.66 -2.93
C VAL A 286 8.20 -24.03 -3.34
N GLU A 287 7.62 -25.10 -2.80
CA GLU A 287 7.82 -26.45 -3.32
C GLU A 287 7.01 -26.60 -4.60
N TYR A 288 7.70 -26.83 -5.71
CA TYR A 288 7.05 -27.26 -6.95
C TYR A 288 6.82 -28.77 -6.88
N PRO A 289 5.61 -29.26 -7.18
CA PRO A 289 5.39 -30.70 -7.30
C PRO A 289 6.29 -31.23 -8.43
N ASP A 290 7.09 -32.26 -8.13
CA ASP A 290 7.84 -33.00 -9.14
C ASP A 290 6.84 -33.71 -10.08
N ASP A 291 6.88 -33.38 -11.38
CA ASP A 291 6.11 -34.05 -12.44
C ASP A 291 6.57 -35.49 -12.71
#